data_AF-A0A0Q8Q4V0-F1
#
_entry.id   AF-A0A0Q8Q4V0-F1
#
_cell.length_a   1.000
_cell.length_b   1.000
_cell.length_c   1.000
_cell.angle_alpha   90.00
_cell.angle_beta   90.00
_cell.angle_gamma   90.00
#
_symmetry.space_group_name_H-M   'P 1'
#
loop_
_entity.id
_entity.type
_entity.pdbx_description
1 polymer ?
#
loop_
_entity_poly.entity_id
_entity_poly.type
_entity_poly.pdbx_seq_one_letter_code
_entity_poly.pdbx_strand_id
1 'polypeptide(L)'
;MFKKQSKMALLEFLKTIYVGDRGCKSLIIDTWNREVKIQLTCISRVRSKAWDYYDAEDLPNGFIVFEDVNSIVINPPGAMPNDTINDIRTEAIPDRPGKYLVIVNVDSINEYGIRTEVDIQISAGSMALEAYGAAAKRITQ
;
A
#
# COMPACT_ATOMS: atom_id res chain seq x y z
N MET A 1 24.33 8.07 25.10
CA MET A 1 24.34 7.08 24.00
C MET A 1 22.89 6.85 23.58
N PHE A 2 22.40 7.56 22.57
CA PHE A 2 21.04 7.37 22.08
C PHE A 2 21.01 6.10 21.22
N LYS A 3 20.20 5.10 21.60
CA LYS A 3 19.90 3.99 20.71
C LYS A 3 19.21 4.58 19.48
N LYS A 4 19.88 4.57 18.33
CA LYS A 4 19.25 4.88 17.05
C LYS A 4 18.18 3.83 16.84
N GLN A 5 16.92 4.20 17.01
CA GLN A 5 15.79 3.32 16.73
C GLN A 5 15.93 2.90 15.26
N SER A 6 16.13 1.60 15.03
CA SER A 6 16.21 1.04 13.67
C SER A 6 14.85 1.24 13.01
N LYS A 7 14.77 2.12 12.00
CA LYS A 7 13.58 2.26 11.16
C LYS A 7 13.27 0.88 10.57
N MET A 8 12.03 0.39 10.73
CA MET A 8 11.61 -0.86 10.11
C MET A 8 11.77 -0.73 8.59
N ALA A 9 12.23 -1.78 7.89
CA ALA A 9 12.25 -1.77 6.44
C ALA A 9 10.83 -1.84 5.89
N LEU A 10 10.57 -1.28 4.69
CA LEU A 10 9.25 -1.29 4.06
C LEU A 10 8.67 -2.71 3.98
N LEU A 11 9.51 -3.68 3.60
CA LEU A 11 9.14 -5.10 3.54
C LEU A 11 8.64 -5.64 4.89
N GLU A 12 9.28 -5.27 6.00
CA GLU A 12 8.87 -5.72 7.32
C GLU A 12 7.58 -5.03 7.77
N PHE A 13 7.39 -3.75 7.42
CA PHE A 13 6.16 -3.03 7.76
C PHE A 13 4.96 -3.52 6.95
N LEU A 14 5.16 -3.92 5.69
CA LEU A 14 4.12 -4.54 4.86
C LEU A 14 3.59 -5.84 5.47
N LYS A 15 4.45 -6.64 6.14
CA LYS A 15 4.02 -7.85 6.85
C LYS A 15 3.14 -7.58 8.07
N THR A 16 3.06 -6.33 8.52
CA THR A 16 2.22 -5.92 9.67
C THR A 16 0.80 -5.52 9.28
N ILE A 17 0.44 -5.62 8.00
CA ILE A 17 -0.90 -5.36 7.51
C ILE A 17 -1.48 -6.56 6.78
N TYR A 18 -2.80 -6.69 6.85
CA TYR A 18 -3.58 -7.61 6.05
C TYR A 18 -4.52 -6.81 5.15
N VAL A 19 -4.50 -7.16 3.87
CA VAL A 19 -5.26 -6.52 2.79
C VAL A 19 -5.98 -7.53 1.90
N GLY A 20 -5.98 -8.82 2.27
CA GLY A 20 -6.74 -9.84 1.55
C GLY A 20 -8.24 -9.57 1.64
N ASP A 21 -8.95 -9.84 0.55
CA ASP A 21 -10.40 -9.61 0.40
C ASP A 21 -10.80 -8.13 0.63
N ARG A 22 -9.89 -7.18 0.39
CA ARG A 22 -10.16 -5.73 0.48
C ARG A 22 -10.28 -5.13 -0.91
N GLY A 23 -11.20 -4.19 -1.09
CA GLY A 23 -11.39 -3.49 -2.36
C GLY A 23 -10.55 -2.23 -2.45
N CYS A 24 -9.98 -1.96 -3.62
CA CYS A 24 -9.36 -0.70 -4.00
C CYS A 24 -10.45 0.33 -4.31
N LYS A 25 -10.48 1.42 -3.54
CA LYS A 25 -11.46 2.50 -3.71
C LYS A 25 -10.94 3.67 -4.52
N SER A 26 -9.66 3.98 -4.39
CA SER A 26 -9.05 5.11 -5.09
C SER A 26 -7.53 5.01 -5.15
N LEU A 27 -6.96 5.58 -6.20
CA LEU A 27 -5.54 5.85 -6.36
C LEU A 27 -5.32 7.36 -6.41
N ILE A 28 -4.54 7.91 -5.48
CA ILE A 28 -4.22 9.35 -5.40
C ILE A 28 -2.73 9.53 -5.67
N ILE A 29 -2.40 10.40 -6.63
CA ILE A 29 -1.01 10.72 -7.00
C ILE A 29 -0.75 12.19 -6.67
N ASP A 30 0.10 12.44 -5.69
CA ASP A 30 0.54 13.78 -5.31
C ASP A 30 2.00 13.97 -5.73
N THR A 31 2.20 14.70 -6.82
CA THR A 31 3.52 14.88 -7.43
C THR A 31 4.38 15.93 -6.70
N TRP A 32 3.76 16.85 -5.96
CA TRP A 32 4.49 17.85 -5.18
C TRP A 32 5.09 17.23 -3.92
N ASN A 33 4.30 16.40 -3.23
CA ASN A 33 4.76 15.68 -2.04
C ASN A 33 5.44 14.35 -2.37
N ARG A 34 5.41 13.93 -3.65
CA ARG A 34 5.97 12.67 -4.13
C ARG A 34 5.36 11.47 -3.39
N GLU A 35 4.03 11.45 -3.33
CA GLU A 35 3.24 10.43 -2.67
C GLU A 35 2.29 9.72 -3.64
N VAL A 36 2.10 8.43 -3.40
CA VAL A 36 1.01 7.65 -3.99
C VAL A 36 0.21 7.05 -2.85
N LYS A 37 -1.10 7.28 -2.84
CA LYS A 37 -2.01 6.71 -1.84
C LYS A 37 -2.98 5.75 -2.50
N ILE A 38 -3.16 4.57 -1.91
CA ILE A 38 -4.19 3.63 -2.30
C ILE A 38 -5.19 3.53 -1.15
N GLN A 39 -6.44 3.86 -1.43
CA GLN A 39 -7.52 3.72 -0.46
C GLN A 39 -8.10 2.32 -0.54
N LEU A 40 -8.21 1.65 0.60
CA LEU A 40 -8.79 0.31 0.69
C LEU A 40 -10.12 0.37 1.44
N THR A 41 -11.00 -0.62 1.24
CA THR A 41 -12.23 -0.76 2.03
C THR A 41 -11.94 -0.88 3.53
N CYS A 42 -10.88 -1.59 3.91
CA CYS A 42 -10.32 -1.61 5.26
C CYS A 42 -8.86 -2.10 5.21
N ILE A 43 -8.00 -1.61 6.10
CA ILE A 43 -6.65 -2.16 6.34
C ILE A 43 -6.63 -2.74 7.76
N SER A 44 -6.32 -4.03 7.90
CA SER A 44 -6.21 -4.66 9.22
C SER A 44 -4.77 -4.78 9.67
N ARG A 45 -4.52 -4.70 10.98
CA ARG A 45 -3.17 -4.84 11.56
C ARG A 45 -2.92 -6.27 11.99
N VAL A 46 -1.76 -6.80 11.61
CA VAL A 46 -1.29 -8.12 12.02
C VAL A 46 -0.19 -7.93 13.05
N ARG A 47 -0.44 -8.35 14.30
CA ARG A 47 0.49 -8.19 15.44
C ARG A 47 1.09 -9.50 15.93
N SER A 48 0.47 -10.61 15.58
CA SER A 48 0.82 -11.95 16.01
C SER A 48 1.46 -12.74 14.86
N LYS A 49 2.07 -13.88 15.18
CA LYS A 49 2.69 -14.78 14.18
C LYS A 49 1.67 -15.65 13.44
N ALA A 50 0.43 -15.71 13.91
CA ALA A 50 -0.64 -16.53 13.37
C ALA A 50 -1.89 -15.66 13.29
N TRP A 51 -2.69 -15.78 12.24
CA TRP A 51 -3.89 -14.97 12.08
C TRP A 51 -4.82 -15.12 13.29
N ASP A 52 -4.91 -14.06 14.09
CA ASP A 52 -5.93 -13.84 15.10
C ASP A 52 -6.85 -12.72 14.60
N TYR A 53 -8.15 -13.00 14.49
CA TYR A 53 -9.12 -11.98 14.09
C TYR A 53 -9.13 -10.87 15.15
N TYR A 54 -8.37 -9.80 14.89
CA TYR A 54 -8.17 -8.65 15.77
C TYR A 54 -8.43 -7.36 14.98
N ASP A 55 -9.59 -6.75 15.21
CA ASP A 55 -10.14 -5.64 14.45
C ASP A 55 -10.01 -4.28 15.16
N ALA A 56 -9.52 -4.25 16.41
CA ALA A 56 -9.45 -3.01 17.19
C ALA A 56 -8.48 -1.96 16.61
N GLU A 57 -7.54 -2.37 15.76
CA GLU A 57 -6.63 -1.50 15.01
C GLU A 57 -6.97 -1.40 13.51
N ASP A 58 -8.15 -1.88 13.09
CA ASP A 58 -8.59 -1.77 11.71
C ASP A 58 -8.70 -0.29 11.30
N LEU A 59 -8.38 -0.04 10.03
CA LEU A 59 -8.50 1.27 9.39
C LEU A 59 -9.55 1.18 8.27
N PRO A 60 -10.86 1.28 8.60
CA PRO A 60 -11.91 1.37 7.59
C PRO A 60 -11.68 2.56 6.67
N ASN A 61 -11.80 2.35 5.35
CA ASN A 61 -11.54 3.37 4.33
C ASN A 61 -10.12 3.99 4.40
N GLY A 62 -9.18 3.30 5.05
CA GLY A 62 -7.81 3.78 5.26
C GLY A 62 -6.99 3.80 3.97
N PHE A 63 -5.84 4.47 4.06
CA PHE A 63 -4.90 4.58 2.96
C PHE A 63 -3.59 3.86 3.29
N ILE A 64 -3.06 3.14 2.31
CA ILE A 64 -1.64 2.83 2.24
C ILE A 64 -0.98 4.00 1.52
N VAL A 65 0.02 4.60 2.15
CA VAL A 65 0.72 5.78 1.64
C VAL A 65 2.15 5.38 1.32
N PHE A 66 2.52 5.50 0.05
CA PHE A 66 3.90 5.37 -0.41
C PHE A 66 4.51 6.76 -0.52
N GLU A 67 5.68 6.94 0.08
CA GLU A 67 6.38 8.22 0.18
C GLU A 67 7.74 8.16 -0.52
N ASP A 68 8.27 9.35 -0.84
CA ASP A 68 9.50 9.49 -1.60
C ASP A 68 9.43 8.69 -2.92
N VAL A 69 8.28 8.82 -3.58
CA VAL A 69 7.97 8.14 -4.84
C VAL A 69 8.79 8.75 -5.98
N ASN A 70 9.31 7.90 -6.85
CA ASN A 70 10.05 8.30 -8.05
C ASN A 70 9.34 7.92 -9.35
N SER A 71 8.55 6.85 -9.33
CA SER A 71 7.81 6.38 -10.50
C SER A 71 6.59 5.57 -10.09
N ILE A 72 5.56 5.62 -10.93
CA ILE A 72 4.40 4.74 -10.90
C ILE A 72 4.14 4.22 -12.31
N VAL A 73 3.84 2.93 -12.44
CA VAL A 73 3.41 2.29 -13.69
C VAL A 73 2.15 1.49 -13.40
N ILE A 74 1.15 1.61 -14.26
CA ILE A 74 -0.09 0.83 -14.21
C ILE A 74 -0.10 -0.08 -15.44
N ASN A 75 -0.15 -1.39 -15.22
CA ASN A 75 -0.08 -2.38 -16.30
C ASN A 75 -1.17 -3.46 -16.12
N PRO A 76 -1.98 -3.75 -17.16
CA PRO A 76 -2.00 -3.10 -18.46
C PRO A 76 -2.46 -1.64 -18.38
N PRO A 77 -2.04 -0.77 -19.32
CA PRO A 77 -2.50 0.61 -19.35
C PRO A 77 -4.00 0.68 -19.67
N GLY A 78 -4.67 1.69 -19.12
CA GLY A 78 -6.07 2.01 -19.41
C GLY A 78 -7.10 1.32 -18.51
N ALA A 79 -6.75 0.20 -17.88
CA ALA A 79 -7.60 -0.43 -16.86
C ALA A 79 -7.50 0.32 -15.53
N MET A 80 -8.65 0.65 -14.92
CA MET A 80 -8.71 1.41 -13.67
C MET A 80 -8.84 0.44 -12.48
N PRO A 81 -7.85 0.37 -11.58
CA PRO A 81 -7.92 -0.51 -10.41
C PRO A 81 -9.03 -0.03 -9.46
N ASN A 82 -10.13 -0.77 -9.40
CA ASN A 82 -11.37 -0.36 -8.73
C ASN A 82 -12.08 -1.49 -7.95
N ASP A 83 -11.42 -2.64 -7.81
CA ASP A 83 -11.97 -3.82 -7.15
C ASP A 83 -10.89 -4.48 -6.27
N THR A 84 -10.94 -5.78 -6.10
CA THR A 84 -10.23 -6.57 -5.09
C THR A 84 -8.71 -6.44 -5.19
N ILE A 85 -8.06 -6.21 -4.05
CA ILE A 85 -6.61 -6.35 -3.89
C ILE A 85 -6.28 -7.84 -3.79
N ASN A 86 -5.55 -8.36 -4.77
CA ASN A 86 -5.17 -9.77 -4.81
C ASN A 86 -3.84 -10.02 -4.10
N ASP A 87 -2.89 -9.08 -4.22
CA ASP A 87 -1.55 -9.21 -3.64
C ASP A 87 -0.89 -7.83 -3.45
N ILE A 88 -0.04 -7.71 -2.43
CA ILE A 88 0.93 -6.63 -2.30
C ILE A 88 2.28 -7.23 -1.97
N ARG A 89 3.25 -6.98 -2.83
CA ARG A 89 4.62 -7.47 -2.68
C ARG A 89 5.62 -6.34 -2.86
N THR A 90 6.82 -6.54 -2.32
CA THR A 90 7.89 -5.56 -2.44
C THR A 90 9.26 -6.20 -2.47
N GLU A 91 10.17 -5.59 -3.22
CA GLU A 91 11.57 -5.96 -3.32
C GLU A 91 12.46 -4.73 -3.25
N ALA A 92 13.67 -4.89 -2.72
CA ALA A 92 14.68 -3.84 -2.75
C ALA A 92 15.19 -3.64 -4.19
N ILE A 93 15.43 -2.39 -4.59
CA ILE A 93 16.03 -2.10 -5.90
C ILE A 93 17.55 -2.23 -5.77
N PRO A 94 18.21 -3.17 -6.49
CA PRO A 94 19.63 -3.51 -6.27
C PRO A 94 20.59 -2.32 -6.24
N ASP A 95 20.40 -1.36 -7.16
CA ASP A 95 21.29 -0.21 -7.33
C ASP A 95 20.81 1.08 -6.64
N ARG A 96 19.79 0.98 -5.78
CA ARG A 96 19.20 2.15 -5.09
C ARG A 96 18.94 1.84 -3.61
N PRO A 97 19.95 1.95 -2.73
CA PRO A 97 19.79 1.69 -1.30
C PRO A 97 18.64 2.51 -0.70
N GLY A 98 17.77 1.85 0.07
CA GLY A 98 16.60 2.48 0.68
C GLY A 98 15.43 2.74 -0.27
N LYS A 99 15.49 2.25 -1.52
CA LYS A 99 14.38 2.25 -2.47
C LYS A 99 13.85 0.85 -2.69
N TYR A 100 12.54 0.79 -2.85
CA TYR A 100 11.79 -0.43 -3.04
C TYR A 100 10.94 -0.32 -4.29
N LEU A 101 10.80 -1.43 -5.02
CA LEU A 101 9.71 -1.63 -5.96
C LEU A 101 8.57 -2.27 -5.15
N VAL A 102 7.42 -1.60 -5.12
CA VAL A 102 6.17 -2.15 -4.57
C VAL A 102 5.27 -2.49 -5.75
N ILE A 103 4.69 -3.69 -5.73
CA ILE A 103 3.71 -4.11 -6.72
C ILE A 103 2.41 -4.44 -5.99
N VAL A 104 1.35 -3.72 -6.34
CA VAL A 104 0.00 -3.94 -5.84
C VAL A 104 -0.81 -4.53 -7.00
N ASN A 105 -1.20 -5.79 -6.89
CA ASN A 105 -2.05 -6.45 -7.87
C ASN A 105 -3.52 -6.24 -7.47
N VAL A 106 -4.29 -5.64 -8.38
CA VAL A 106 -5.66 -5.21 -8.13
C VAL A 106 -6.53 -5.59 -9.32
N ASP A 107 -7.74 -6.05 -9.04
CA ASP A 107 -8.74 -6.24 -10.07
C ASP A 107 -9.32 -4.90 -10.56
N SER A 108 -9.50 -4.81 -11.87
CA SER A 108 -10.27 -3.77 -12.56
C SER A 108 -11.52 -4.43 -13.15
N ILE A 109 -12.70 -4.03 -12.70
CA ILE A 109 -13.99 -4.44 -13.26
C ILE A 109 -14.55 -3.26 -14.06
N ASN A 110 -14.78 -3.46 -15.36
CA ASN A 110 -15.40 -2.45 -16.21
C ASN A 110 -16.94 -2.46 -16.11
N GLU A 111 -17.60 -1.57 -16.86
CA GLU A 111 -19.07 -1.44 -16.85
C GLU A 111 -19.82 -2.69 -17.33
N TYR A 112 -19.16 -3.62 -18.01
CA TYR A 112 -19.71 -4.89 -18.47
C TYR A 112 -19.44 -6.05 -17.52
N GLY A 113 -18.77 -5.80 -16.39
CA GLY A 113 -18.36 -6.85 -15.45
C GLY A 113 -17.15 -7.65 -15.90
N ILE A 114 -16.41 -7.20 -16.92
CA ILE A 114 -15.20 -7.88 -17.38
C ILE A 114 -14.04 -7.54 -16.45
N ARG A 115 -13.41 -8.58 -15.90
CA ARG A 115 -12.25 -8.50 -15.03
C ARG A 115 -10.95 -8.39 -15.81
N THR A 116 -10.09 -7.46 -15.39
CA THR A 116 -8.69 -7.35 -15.79
C THR A 116 -7.83 -7.24 -14.54
N GLU A 117 -6.78 -8.06 -14.42
CA GLU A 117 -5.78 -7.88 -13.35
C GLU A 117 -4.83 -6.74 -13.71
N VAL A 118 -4.58 -5.85 -12.75
CA VAL A 118 -3.75 -4.67 -12.91
C VAL A 118 -2.64 -4.67 -11.87
N ASP A 119 -1.41 -4.60 -12.32
CA ASP A 119 -0.24 -4.34 -11.48
C ASP A 119 0.02 -2.83 -11.40
N ILE A 120 -0.08 -2.28 -10.20
CA ILE A 120 0.39 -0.93 -9.87
C ILE A 120 1.80 -1.06 -9.30
N GLN A 121 2.79 -0.67 -10.09
CA GLN A 121 4.21 -0.73 -9.74
C GLN A 121 4.70 0.63 -9.29
N ILE A 122 5.19 0.73 -8.06
CA ILE A 122 5.57 1.99 -7.41
C ILE A 122 7.02 1.89 -6.93
N SER A 123 7.88 2.82 -7.36
CA SER A 123 9.21 2.98 -6.78
C SER A 123 9.14 3.98 -5.63
N ALA A 124 9.34 3.53 -4.39
CA ALA A 124 9.15 4.32 -3.17
C ALA A 124 10.31 4.14 -2.17
N GLY A 125 10.46 5.10 -1.25
CA GLY A 125 11.44 5.04 -0.16
C GLY A 125 10.84 4.60 1.19
N SER A 126 9.56 4.92 1.42
CA SER A 126 8.83 4.49 2.62
C SER A 126 7.36 4.21 2.35
N MET A 127 6.76 3.49 3.30
CA MET A 127 5.33 3.25 3.43
C MET A 127 4.85 3.73 4.82
N ALA A 128 3.62 4.23 4.86
CA ALA A 128 2.85 4.57 6.05
C ALA A 128 1.37 4.18 5.86
N LEU A 129 0.59 4.20 6.94
CA LEU A 129 -0.87 4.07 6.90
C LEU A 129 -1.51 5.38 7.38
N GLU A 130 -2.64 5.74 6.77
CA GLU A 130 -3.47 6.86 7.21
C GLU A 130 -4.90 6.36 7.46
N ALA A 131 -5.47 6.71 8.62
CA ALA A 131 -6.88 6.50 8.87
C ALA A 131 -7.73 7.50 8.07
N TYR A 132 -8.90 7.06 7.61
CA TYR A 132 -9.83 7.93 6.90
C TYR A 132 -10.23 9.13 7.77
N GLY A 133 -10.17 10.35 7.19
CA GLY A 133 -10.49 11.58 7.91
C GLY A 133 -9.43 12.07 8.91
N ALA A 134 -8.28 11.39 9.04
CA ALA A 134 -7.22 11.75 9.97
C ALA A 134 -5.84 11.87 9.29
N ALA A 135 -5.76 12.57 8.16
CA ALA A 135 -4.56 12.71 7.34
C ALA A 135 -3.30 13.20 8.09
N ALA A 136 -3.46 13.88 9.23
CA ALA A 136 -2.34 14.41 10.02
C ALA A 136 -1.66 13.37 10.95
N LYS A 137 -2.18 12.14 11.07
CA LYS A 137 -1.60 11.09 11.93
C LYS A 137 -1.29 9.84 11.12
N ARG A 138 -0.03 9.73 10.67
CA ARG A 138 0.50 8.55 9.99
C ARG A 138 0.94 7.48 10.98
N ILE A 139 0.61 6.23 10.70
CA ILE A 139 1.23 5.06 11.31
C ILE A 139 2.41 4.68 10.42
N THR A 140 3.64 4.86 10.92
CA THR A 140 4.87 4.65 10.14
C THR A 140 5.60 3.38 10.55
N GLN A 141 6.57 3.00 9.70
CA GLN A 141 7.65 2.04 9.98
C GLN A 141 8.39 2.32 11.29
#